data_AF-A0A059Y8U8-F1
#
_entry.id   AF-A0A059Y8U8-F1
#
_cell.length_a   1.000
_cell.length_b   1.000
_cell.length_c   1.000
_cell.angle_alpha   90.00
_cell.angle_beta   90.00
_cell.angle_gamma   90.00
#
_symmetry.space_group_name_H-M   'P 1'
#
loop_
_entity.id
_entity.type
_entity.pdbx_description
1 polymer ?
#
loop_
_entity_poly.entity_id
_entity_poly.type
_entity_poly.pdbx_seq_one_letter_code
_entity_poly.pdbx_strand_id
1 'polypeptide(L)'
;MKKSMQKVEQILPDLTNVLDFDEVLDFDDIFSLLEKLLGNECTLINIQNKRYIQYSKGIKKYIILPKSVTYLGNPHPKFKKRIQIPRHFKNIYNSKKYSDYIFRVFGIYKYKDAIVICSFNPEQYFLRKSNNSSAHIYTTDLKKALKYGHHIKRDKNKNDIVLVTPNNMHLLFEVQPYKAAGESLELVKKLLETFPFNKSISVIDAVKEMKENNFKDWKQSEWVGFYVEYLMKKALKTLNVTSIIYLGDENINKNSENLDFDLFFENDKFFADLKASDIGAKKSIGNDLHSVRSAIQKYNKIWYIIFEHDTVKDSQVPKSDSLIEEWNKLKNNSKLNSYYKKLKHKIMLKNVIIIEYRDDNFDDNIETFNQGKQPDGSSRKTKLMINKNNKNIKIWEKE
;
A
#
# COMPACT_ATOMS: atom_id res chain seq x y z
N MET A 1 -8.12 -26.18 -32.29
CA MET A 1 -7.55 -24.83 -32.01
C MET A 1 -6.21 -24.70 -32.73
N LYS A 2 -5.95 -23.60 -33.46
CA LYS A 2 -4.62 -23.35 -34.06
C LYS A 2 -3.63 -23.10 -32.91
N LYS A 3 -2.69 -24.03 -32.68
CA LYS A 3 -1.53 -23.77 -31.81
C LYS A 3 -0.84 -22.49 -32.30
N SER A 4 -0.50 -21.59 -31.39
CA SER A 4 0.41 -20.48 -31.71
C SER A 4 1.64 -21.07 -32.40
N MET A 5 1.98 -20.61 -33.60
CA MET A 5 3.21 -21.06 -34.29
C MET A 5 4.48 -20.40 -33.73
N GLN A 6 4.34 -19.57 -32.70
CA GLN A 6 5.43 -18.80 -32.11
C GLN A 6 5.67 -19.24 -30.66
N LYS A 7 6.94 -19.52 -30.36
CA LYS A 7 7.41 -19.70 -28.98
C LYS A 7 7.43 -18.35 -28.28
N VAL A 8 6.81 -18.32 -27.11
CA VAL A 8 6.63 -17.15 -26.25
C VAL A 8 7.16 -17.47 -24.86
N GLU A 9 7.25 -16.47 -24.00
CA GLU A 9 7.78 -16.70 -22.67
C GLU A 9 6.76 -17.46 -21.80
N GLN A 10 7.23 -18.54 -21.18
CA GLN A 10 6.51 -19.37 -20.21
C GLN A 10 7.31 -19.47 -18.93
N ILE A 11 6.64 -19.89 -17.84
CA ILE A 11 7.24 -19.97 -16.51
C ILE A 11 7.08 -21.41 -16.02
N LEU A 12 8.21 -22.07 -15.77
CA LEU A 12 8.23 -23.40 -15.16
C LEU A 12 7.88 -23.32 -13.66
N PRO A 13 7.49 -24.45 -13.03
CA PRO A 13 7.18 -24.48 -11.60
C PRO A 13 8.33 -24.01 -10.69
N ASP A 14 9.58 -24.18 -11.12
CA ASP A 14 10.79 -23.69 -10.44
C ASP A 14 11.05 -22.18 -10.66
N LEU A 15 10.09 -21.47 -11.25
CA LEU A 15 10.12 -20.06 -11.61
C LEU A 15 11.12 -19.69 -12.72
N THR A 16 11.72 -20.66 -13.41
CA THR A 16 12.58 -20.38 -14.55
C THR A 16 11.74 -19.98 -15.78
N ASN A 17 12.25 -19.01 -16.55
CA ASN A 17 11.58 -18.57 -17.77
C ASN A 17 12.10 -19.40 -18.95
N VAL A 18 11.18 -19.92 -19.76
CA VAL A 18 11.51 -20.67 -20.98
C VAL A 18 10.77 -20.11 -22.17
N LEU A 19 11.26 -20.38 -23.38
CA LEU A 19 10.56 -20.05 -24.62
C LEU A 19 9.85 -21.29 -25.15
N ASP A 20 8.52 -21.30 -25.09
CA ASP A 20 7.70 -22.41 -25.55
C ASP A 20 6.30 -21.94 -26.03
N PHE A 21 5.51 -22.85 -26.59
CA PHE A 21 4.15 -22.55 -27.04
C PHE A 21 3.20 -22.31 -25.86
N ASP A 22 2.16 -21.49 -26.07
CA ASP A 22 1.10 -21.35 -25.07
C ASP A 22 0.29 -22.64 -24.93
N GLU A 23 0.07 -23.05 -23.69
CA GLU A 23 -0.93 -24.05 -23.31
C GLU A 23 -2.29 -23.36 -23.15
N VAL A 24 -3.03 -23.29 -24.24
CA VAL A 24 -4.37 -22.68 -24.23
C VAL A 24 -5.38 -23.71 -23.76
N LEU A 25 -5.95 -23.47 -22.58
CA LEU A 25 -7.06 -24.26 -22.05
C LEU A 25 -8.36 -23.91 -22.77
N ASP A 26 -9.17 -24.92 -23.08
CA ASP A 26 -10.52 -24.70 -23.51
C ASP A 26 -11.46 -24.41 -22.32
N PHE A 27 -12.76 -24.23 -22.60
CA PHE A 27 -13.71 -23.92 -21.55
C PHE A 27 -13.89 -25.08 -20.57
N ASP A 28 -13.91 -26.31 -21.08
CA ASP A 28 -14.22 -27.51 -20.30
C ASP A 28 -13.06 -27.83 -19.37
N ASP A 29 -11.81 -27.69 -19.84
CA ASP A 29 -10.61 -27.75 -19.01
C ASP A 29 -10.62 -26.71 -17.87
N ILE A 30 -10.99 -25.46 -18.19
CA ILE A 30 -11.06 -24.38 -17.20
C ILE A 30 -12.17 -24.67 -16.20
N PHE A 31 -13.34 -25.13 -16.66
CA PHE A 31 -14.45 -25.45 -15.78
C PHE A 31 -14.08 -26.57 -14.82
N SER A 32 -13.52 -27.70 -15.29
CA SER A 32 -13.08 -28.80 -14.43
C SER A 32 -12.04 -28.36 -13.40
N LEU A 33 -11.10 -27.48 -13.78
CA LEU A 33 -10.15 -26.91 -12.83
C LEU A 33 -10.86 -26.07 -11.75
N LEU A 34 -11.76 -25.17 -12.14
CA LEU A 34 -12.44 -24.27 -11.21
C LEU A 34 -13.45 -25.03 -10.33
N GLU A 35 -14.15 -26.02 -10.86
CA GLU A 35 -15.05 -26.90 -10.13
C GLU A 35 -14.28 -27.67 -9.03
N LYS A 36 -13.10 -28.21 -9.36
CA LYS A 36 -12.24 -28.87 -8.37
C LYS A 36 -11.79 -27.92 -7.25
N LEU A 37 -11.55 -26.65 -7.56
CA LEU A 37 -11.05 -25.67 -6.59
C LEU A 37 -12.17 -25.01 -5.76
N LEU A 38 -13.35 -24.82 -6.34
CA LEU A 38 -14.49 -24.13 -5.72
C LEU A 38 -15.52 -25.10 -5.12
N GLY A 39 -15.46 -26.39 -5.48
CA GLY A 39 -16.37 -27.41 -5.00
C GLY A 39 -17.79 -27.27 -5.55
N ASN A 40 -18.74 -27.89 -4.85
CA ASN A 40 -20.14 -28.07 -5.29
C ASN A 40 -20.92 -26.77 -5.51
N GLU A 41 -20.42 -25.64 -4.99
CA GLU A 41 -21.04 -24.32 -5.18
C GLU A 41 -20.75 -23.71 -6.56
N CYS A 42 -19.85 -24.31 -7.35
CA CYS A 42 -19.50 -23.91 -8.71
C CYS A 42 -20.29 -24.73 -9.73
N THR A 43 -21.15 -24.06 -10.51
CA THR A 43 -22.02 -24.72 -11.50
C THR A 43 -21.92 -24.09 -12.87
N LEU A 44 -22.19 -24.89 -13.91
CA LEU A 44 -22.28 -24.42 -15.28
C LEU A 44 -23.67 -23.82 -15.54
N ILE A 45 -23.72 -22.60 -16.08
CA ILE A 45 -24.96 -21.96 -16.51
C ILE A 45 -24.89 -21.55 -17.98
N ASN A 46 -26.06 -21.53 -18.64
CA ASN A 46 -26.22 -21.03 -20.00
C ASN A 46 -27.00 -19.71 -19.98
N ILE A 47 -26.39 -18.63 -20.47
CA ILE A 47 -27.03 -17.33 -20.66
C ILE A 47 -26.94 -16.97 -22.14
N GLN A 48 -28.08 -16.82 -22.82
CA GLN A 48 -28.15 -16.47 -24.24
C GLN A 48 -27.27 -17.37 -25.13
N ASN A 49 -27.38 -18.70 -24.96
CA ASN A 49 -26.60 -19.71 -25.69
C ASN A 49 -25.07 -19.57 -25.51
N LYS A 50 -24.62 -18.98 -24.40
CA LYS A 50 -23.21 -18.89 -24.01
C LYS A 50 -23.04 -19.49 -22.62
N ARG A 51 -21.93 -20.22 -22.44
CA ARG A 51 -21.55 -20.89 -21.20
C ARG A 51 -20.84 -19.92 -20.25
N TYR A 52 -21.26 -19.91 -18.99
CA TYR A 52 -20.63 -19.19 -17.88
C TYR A 52 -20.57 -20.08 -16.65
N ILE A 53 -19.76 -19.66 -15.69
CA ILE A 53 -19.70 -20.32 -14.39
C ILE A 53 -20.49 -19.48 -13.40
N GLN A 54 -21.42 -20.11 -12.69
CA GLN A 54 -22.05 -19.54 -11.51
C GLN A 54 -21.34 -20.06 -10.27
N TYR A 55 -21.07 -19.17 -9.32
CA TYR A 55 -20.51 -19.56 -8.04
C TYR A 55 -21.28 -18.85 -6.92
N SER A 56 -21.60 -19.54 -5.84
CA SER A 56 -22.23 -18.96 -4.65
C SER A 56 -21.25 -19.02 -3.49
N LYS A 57 -21.10 -17.94 -2.71
CA LYS A 57 -20.35 -17.93 -1.44
C LYS A 57 -21.17 -17.19 -0.40
N GLY A 58 -21.83 -17.92 0.48
CA GLY A 58 -22.83 -17.37 1.41
C GLY A 58 -23.98 -16.69 0.65
N ILE A 59 -24.29 -15.44 0.98
CA ILE A 59 -25.36 -14.67 0.30
C ILE A 59 -24.96 -14.14 -1.08
N LYS A 60 -23.67 -14.17 -1.44
CA LYS A 60 -23.15 -13.59 -2.68
C LYS A 60 -23.24 -14.60 -3.81
N LYS A 61 -23.78 -14.17 -4.96
CA LYS A 61 -23.82 -14.95 -6.20
C LYS A 61 -22.92 -14.30 -7.25
N TYR A 62 -22.12 -15.10 -7.92
CA TYR A 62 -21.15 -14.65 -8.91
C TYR A 62 -21.50 -15.21 -10.29
N ILE A 63 -21.31 -14.38 -11.33
CA ILE A 63 -21.24 -14.83 -12.72
C ILE A 63 -19.80 -14.62 -13.20
N ILE A 64 -19.13 -15.72 -13.48
CA ILE A 64 -17.73 -15.75 -13.86
C ILE A 64 -17.63 -16.06 -15.36
N LEU A 65 -16.91 -15.20 -16.07
CA LEU A 65 -16.45 -15.46 -17.43
C LEU A 65 -15.04 -16.07 -17.37
N PRO A 66 -14.89 -17.39 -17.63
CA PRO A 66 -13.58 -18.00 -17.74
C PRO A 66 -12.93 -17.74 -19.10
N LYS A 67 -11.63 -17.46 -19.09
CA LYS A 67 -10.77 -17.28 -20.28
C LYS A 67 -9.39 -17.87 -20.02
N SER A 68 -8.74 -18.38 -21.06
CA SER A 68 -7.31 -18.68 -20.99
C SER A 68 -6.51 -17.38 -21.16
N VAL A 69 -5.40 -17.28 -20.42
CA VAL A 69 -4.39 -16.23 -20.58
C VAL A 69 -3.44 -16.65 -21.69
N THR A 70 -3.41 -15.86 -22.77
CA THR A 70 -2.67 -16.21 -23.99
C THR A 70 -1.79 -15.06 -24.47
N TYR A 71 -0.76 -15.36 -25.24
CA TYR A 71 0.09 -14.36 -25.88
C TYR A 71 -0.73 -13.40 -26.73
N LEU A 72 -0.34 -12.12 -26.68
CA LEU A 72 -1.06 -11.03 -27.34
C LEU A 72 -1.02 -11.12 -28.88
N GLY A 73 -0.04 -11.84 -29.45
CA GLY A 73 0.22 -11.95 -30.89
C GLY A 73 1.27 -10.94 -31.38
N ASN A 74 1.81 -11.14 -32.58
CA ASN A 74 2.74 -10.18 -33.19
C ASN A 74 2.03 -8.84 -33.46
N PRO A 75 2.69 -7.68 -33.27
CA PRO A 75 4.13 -7.49 -33.03
C PRO A 75 4.51 -7.40 -31.53
N HIS A 76 3.68 -7.90 -30.61
CA HIS A 76 3.86 -7.65 -29.19
C HIS A 76 4.99 -8.49 -28.57
N PRO A 77 5.63 -8.01 -27.48
CA PRO A 77 6.70 -8.76 -26.83
C PRO A 77 6.25 -10.13 -26.31
N LYS A 78 7.11 -11.14 -26.42
CA LYS A 78 6.82 -12.54 -26.03
C LYS A 78 6.39 -12.74 -24.58
N PHE A 79 6.75 -11.82 -23.69
CA PHE A 79 6.36 -11.81 -22.28
C PHE A 79 4.95 -11.26 -22.02
N LYS A 80 4.30 -10.66 -23.03
CA LYS A 80 3.03 -9.96 -22.88
C LYS A 80 1.86 -10.85 -23.27
N LYS A 81 1.03 -11.18 -22.28
CA LYS A 81 -0.17 -12.00 -22.42
C LYS A 81 -1.44 -11.18 -22.18
N ARG A 82 -2.59 -11.74 -22.55
CA ARG A 82 -3.93 -11.16 -22.34
C ARG A 82 -5.01 -12.21 -22.12
N ILE A 83 -6.12 -11.76 -21.57
CA ILE A 83 -7.44 -12.38 -21.80
C ILE A 83 -8.19 -11.59 -22.87
N GLN A 84 -9.08 -12.27 -23.60
CA GLN A 84 -10.02 -11.61 -24.51
C GLN A 84 -11.43 -11.62 -23.92
N ILE A 85 -11.97 -10.42 -23.67
CA ILE A 85 -13.32 -10.23 -23.14
C ILE A 85 -14.28 -10.03 -24.33
N PRO A 86 -15.24 -10.95 -24.53
CA PRO A 86 -16.13 -10.87 -25.66
C PRO A 86 -17.22 -9.81 -25.45
N ARG A 87 -17.64 -9.14 -26.53
CA ARG A 87 -18.66 -8.08 -26.47
C ARG A 87 -19.97 -8.52 -25.83
N HIS A 88 -20.39 -9.77 -26.03
CA HIS A 88 -21.63 -10.29 -25.45
C HIS A 88 -21.61 -10.30 -23.91
N PHE A 89 -20.44 -10.37 -23.27
CA PHE A 89 -20.36 -10.34 -21.81
C PHE A 89 -20.75 -8.96 -21.26
N LYS A 90 -20.43 -7.88 -21.99
CA LYS A 90 -20.86 -6.52 -21.65
C LYS A 90 -22.39 -6.38 -21.69
N ASN A 91 -23.05 -7.03 -22.63
CA ASN A 91 -24.51 -7.00 -22.73
C ASN A 91 -25.17 -7.68 -21.54
N ILE A 92 -24.60 -8.78 -21.05
CA ILE A 92 -25.12 -9.50 -19.88
C ILE A 92 -24.85 -8.71 -18.60
N TYR A 93 -23.66 -8.14 -18.45
CA TYR A 93 -23.30 -7.28 -17.33
C TYR A 93 -24.27 -6.10 -17.15
N ASN A 94 -24.72 -5.49 -18.25
CA ASN A 94 -25.68 -4.38 -18.23
C ASN A 94 -27.15 -4.82 -18.10
N SER A 95 -27.44 -6.13 -18.02
CA SER A 95 -28.81 -6.64 -17.98
C SER A 95 -29.40 -6.54 -16.58
N LYS A 96 -30.58 -5.91 -16.46
CA LYS A 96 -31.34 -5.84 -15.19
C LYS A 96 -31.67 -7.22 -14.60
N LYS A 97 -31.78 -8.26 -15.44
CA LYS A 97 -32.07 -9.63 -14.97
C LYS A 97 -31.00 -10.19 -14.03
N TYR A 98 -29.77 -9.71 -14.14
CA TYR A 98 -28.62 -10.20 -13.39
C TYR A 98 -28.04 -9.14 -12.44
N SER A 99 -28.83 -8.13 -12.06
CA SER A 99 -28.38 -7.04 -11.18
C SER A 99 -27.87 -7.52 -9.82
N ASP A 100 -28.40 -8.64 -9.33
CA ASP A 100 -28.07 -9.17 -8.01
C ASP A 100 -26.81 -10.07 -8.02
N TYR A 101 -26.18 -10.23 -9.19
CA TYR A 101 -24.98 -11.03 -9.36
C TYR A 101 -23.73 -10.16 -9.42
N ILE A 102 -22.66 -10.66 -8.81
CA ILE A 102 -21.33 -10.07 -8.91
C ILE A 102 -20.62 -10.66 -10.12
N PHE A 103 -20.28 -9.83 -11.10
CA PHE A 103 -19.57 -10.29 -12.28
C PHE A 103 -18.05 -10.31 -12.06
N ARG A 104 -17.40 -11.35 -12.57
CA ARG A 104 -15.93 -11.50 -12.61
C ARG A 104 -15.49 -12.06 -13.96
N VAL A 105 -14.28 -11.68 -14.39
CA VAL A 105 -13.58 -12.40 -15.47
C VAL A 105 -12.39 -13.11 -14.86
N PHE A 106 -12.28 -14.41 -15.05
CA PHE A 106 -11.13 -15.21 -14.63
C PHE A 106 -10.29 -15.58 -15.83
N GLY A 107 -9.03 -15.16 -15.82
CA GLY A 107 -7.98 -15.58 -16.74
C GLY A 107 -7.17 -16.72 -16.15
N ILE A 108 -7.14 -17.88 -16.79
CA ILE A 108 -6.33 -19.02 -16.36
C ILE A 108 -5.05 -19.08 -17.19
N TYR A 109 -3.93 -18.84 -16.53
CA TYR A 109 -2.62 -19.18 -17.05
C TYR A 109 -2.27 -20.60 -16.60
N LYS A 110 -1.86 -21.44 -17.55
CA LYS A 110 -1.31 -22.76 -17.30
C LYS A 110 -0.08 -22.96 -18.18
N TYR A 111 0.97 -23.52 -17.60
CA TYR A 111 2.06 -24.12 -18.35
C TYR A 111 2.66 -25.25 -17.49
N LYS A 112 2.53 -26.50 -17.95
CA LYS A 112 2.79 -27.68 -17.11
C LYS A 112 2.01 -27.58 -15.78
N ASP A 113 2.70 -27.69 -14.65
CA ASP A 113 2.11 -27.59 -13.31
C ASP A 113 1.99 -26.15 -12.78
N ALA A 114 2.52 -25.16 -13.50
CA ALA A 114 2.41 -23.76 -13.10
C ALA A 114 1.03 -23.22 -13.47
N ILE A 115 0.18 -23.00 -12.46
CA ILE A 115 -1.18 -22.49 -12.61
C ILE A 115 -1.33 -21.15 -11.90
N VAL A 116 -1.84 -20.14 -12.60
CA VAL A 116 -2.21 -18.83 -12.02
C VAL A 116 -3.60 -18.44 -12.49
N ILE A 117 -4.44 -18.05 -11.53
CA ILE A 117 -5.80 -17.56 -11.76
C ILE A 117 -5.77 -16.04 -11.62
N CYS A 118 -6.12 -15.34 -12.68
CA CYS A 118 -6.14 -13.88 -12.76
C CYS A 118 -7.59 -13.39 -12.72
N SER A 119 -7.98 -12.64 -11.69
CA SER A 119 -9.30 -12.03 -11.56
C SER A 119 -9.29 -10.58 -12.03
N PHE A 120 -10.28 -10.24 -12.84
CA PHE A 120 -10.51 -8.92 -13.38
C PHE A 120 -11.92 -8.43 -13.00
N ASN A 121 -12.04 -7.19 -12.53
CA ASN A 121 -13.33 -6.55 -12.28
C ASN A 121 -13.90 -5.98 -13.60
N PRO A 122 -15.01 -6.53 -14.15
CA PRO A 122 -15.57 -6.09 -15.43
C PRO A 122 -15.95 -4.61 -15.46
N GLU A 123 -16.35 -4.04 -14.33
CA GLU A 123 -16.73 -2.62 -14.19
C GLU A 123 -15.61 -1.70 -14.68
N GLN A 124 -14.36 -2.02 -14.31
CA GLN A 124 -13.18 -1.22 -14.66
C GLN A 124 -12.90 -1.21 -16.18
N TYR A 125 -13.30 -2.27 -16.88
CA TYR A 125 -13.09 -2.44 -18.33
C TYR A 125 -14.28 -1.97 -19.18
N PHE A 126 -15.51 -2.03 -18.67
CA PHE A 126 -16.71 -1.75 -19.45
C PHE A 126 -17.11 -0.28 -19.53
N LEU A 127 -16.66 0.55 -18.56
CA LEU A 127 -16.97 1.98 -18.50
C LEU A 127 -16.19 2.85 -19.52
N ARG A 128 -15.26 2.29 -20.30
CA ARG A 128 -14.37 3.06 -21.19
C ARG A 128 -14.75 2.95 -22.68
N LYS A 129 -14.47 4.01 -23.45
CA LYS A 129 -14.76 4.11 -24.90
C LYS A 129 -13.69 3.46 -25.79
N SER A 130 -12.44 3.32 -25.30
CA SER A 130 -11.29 2.85 -26.09
C SER A 130 -10.56 1.68 -25.41
N ASN A 131 -10.36 0.58 -26.15
CA ASN A 131 -9.64 -0.67 -25.80
C ASN A 131 -10.33 -1.63 -24.80
N ASN A 132 -11.55 -2.03 -25.13
CA ASN A 132 -12.49 -2.68 -24.21
C ASN A 132 -12.45 -4.22 -24.21
N SER A 133 -11.51 -4.86 -24.90
CA SER A 133 -11.58 -6.31 -25.17
C SER A 133 -10.40 -7.12 -24.67
N SER A 134 -9.42 -6.52 -23.99
CA SER A 134 -8.31 -7.30 -23.43
C SER A 134 -7.66 -6.68 -22.20
N ALA A 135 -7.44 -7.52 -21.20
CA ALA A 135 -6.70 -7.17 -20.00
C ALA A 135 -5.31 -7.84 -20.04
N HIS A 136 -4.26 -7.07 -19.74
CA HIS A 136 -2.87 -7.46 -20.00
C HIS A 136 -2.16 -8.00 -18.76
N ILE A 137 -1.48 -9.12 -18.94
CA ILE A 137 -0.67 -9.78 -17.92
C ILE A 137 0.75 -9.95 -18.47
N TYR A 138 1.76 -9.63 -17.68
CA TYR A 138 3.16 -9.91 -18.02
C TYR A 138 3.60 -11.20 -17.34
N THR A 139 4.57 -11.90 -17.91
CA THR A 139 5.19 -13.07 -17.27
C THR A 139 5.81 -12.72 -15.92
N THR A 140 6.31 -11.50 -15.72
CA THR A 140 6.76 -11.03 -14.40
C THR A 140 5.63 -11.03 -13.37
N ASP A 141 4.40 -10.70 -13.76
CA ASP A 141 3.23 -10.74 -12.87
C ASP A 141 2.89 -12.18 -12.47
N LEU A 142 2.90 -13.09 -13.46
CA LEU A 142 2.65 -14.52 -13.25
C LEU A 142 3.73 -15.13 -12.35
N LYS A 143 5.00 -14.77 -12.54
CA LYS A 143 6.13 -15.24 -11.74
C LYS A 143 6.03 -14.77 -10.29
N LYS A 144 5.60 -13.53 -10.06
CA LYS A 144 5.32 -13.01 -8.71
C LYS A 144 4.20 -13.82 -8.03
N ALA A 145 3.09 -14.07 -8.76
CA ALA A 145 1.99 -14.87 -8.23
C ALA A 145 2.41 -16.31 -7.88
N LEU A 146 3.19 -16.97 -8.76
CA LEU A 146 3.70 -18.31 -8.50
C LEU A 146 4.66 -18.35 -7.30
N LYS A 147 5.51 -17.34 -7.14
CA LYS A 147 6.49 -17.26 -6.04
C LYS A 147 5.83 -17.00 -4.68
N TYR A 148 4.87 -16.07 -4.62
CA TYR A 148 4.29 -15.60 -3.36
C TYR A 148 2.88 -16.14 -3.09
N GLY A 149 2.38 -17.00 -3.97
CA GLY A 149 1.02 -17.51 -3.94
C GLY A 149 -0.06 -16.51 -4.39
N HIS A 150 0.27 -15.22 -4.46
CA HIS A 150 -0.61 -14.16 -4.94
C HIS A 150 0.20 -12.96 -5.45
N HIS A 151 -0.41 -12.10 -6.27
CA HIS A 151 0.14 -10.84 -6.75
C HIS A 151 -1.00 -9.91 -7.17
N ILE A 152 -0.90 -8.62 -6.85
CA ILE A 152 -1.86 -7.62 -7.29
C ILE A 152 -1.13 -6.63 -8.18
N LYS A 153 -1.75 -6.30 -9.32
CA LYS A 153 -1.24 -5.31 -10.26
C LYS A 153 -2.30 -4.28 -10.56
N ARG A 154 -1.88 -3.01 -10.54
CA ARG A 154 -2.64 -1.92 -11.16
C ARG A 154 -2.05 -1.59 -12.53
N ASP A 155 -2.83 -1.71 -13.59
CA ASP A 155 -2.37 -1.33 -14.93
C ASP A 155 -2.35 0.20 -15.14
N LYS A 156 -1.80 0.67 -16.28
CA LYS A 156 -1.78 2.09 -16.64
C LYS A 156 -3.16 2.76 -16.71
N ASN A 157 -4.20 1.94 -16.84
CA ASN A 157 -5.57 2.38 -16.89
C ASN A 157 -6.20 2.39 -15.49
N LYS A 158 -5.46 2.11 -14.41
CA LYS A 158 -5.99 1.98 -13.04
C LYS A 158 -6.94 0.78 -12.87
N ASN A 159 -6.81 -0.25 -13.71
CA ASN A 159 -7.51 -1.50 -13.48
C ASN A 159 -6.71 -2.36 -12.52
N ASP A 160 -7.39 -2.92 -11.53
CA ASP A 160 -6.81 -3.84 -10.58
C ASP A 160 -6.99 -5.27 -11.09
N ILE A 161 -5.88 -6.00 -11.08
CA ILE A 161 -5.80 -7.39 -11.50
C ILE A 161 -5.23 -8.16 -10.33
N VAL A 162 -5.97 -9.15 -9.85
CA VAL A 162 -5.55 -10.02 -8.75
C VAL A 162 -5.13 -11.36 -9.35
N LEU A 163 -3.91 -11.79 -9.11
CA LEU A 163 -3.36 -13.04 -9.58
C LEU A 163 -3.13 -13.93 -8.36
N VAL A 164 -3.56 -15.19 -8.40
CA VAL A 164 -3.40 -16.14 -7.31
C VAL A 164 -3.02 -17.52 -7.82
N THR A 165 -2.27 -18.28 -7.03
CA THR A 165 -2.14 -19.73 -7.22
C THR A 165 -3.43 -20.43 -6.80
N PRO A 166 -3.68 -21.68 -7.24
CA PRO A 166 -4.85 -22.45 -6.82
C PRO A 166 -5.10 -22.48 -5.30
N ASN A 167 -4.04 -22.62 -4.49
CA ASN A 167 -4.15 -22.65 -3.03
C ASN A 167 -4.67 -21.33 -2.41
N ASN A 168 -4.54 -20.21 -3.11
CA ASN A 168 -4.96 -18.88 -2.65
C ASN A 168 -6.22 -18.38 -3.35
N MET A 169 -7.01 -19.28 -3.96
CA MET A 169 -8.20 -18.92 -4.71
C MET A 169 -9.27 -18.19 -3.86
N HIS A 170 -9.30 -18.45 -2.55
CA HIS A 170 -10.19 -17.78 -1.60
C HIS A 170 -10.05 -16.24 -1.64
N LEU A 171 -8.84 -15.73 -1.89
CA LEU A 171 -8.55 -14.29 -2.03
C LEU A 171 -9.35 -13.65 -3.17
N LEU A 172 -9.71 -14.37 -4.23
CA LEU A 172 -10.48 -13.78 -5.34
C LEU A 172 -11.90 -13.37 -4.97
N PHE A 173 -12.41 -13.90 -3.85
CA PHE A 173 -13.76 -13.64 -3.33
C PHE A 173 -13.76 -12.86 -2.02
N GLU A 174 -12.60 -12.78 -1.35
CA GLU A 174 -12.37 -12.01 -0.12
C GLU A 174 -11.79 -10.64 -0.39
N VAL A 175 -11.05 -10.49 -1.50
CA VAL A 175 -10.58 -9.20 -1.99
C VAL A 175 -11.81 -8.39 -2.44
N GLN A 176 -12.32 -7.62 -1.48
CA GLN A 176 -13.02 -6.37 -1.75
C GLN A 176 -12.16 -5.58 -2.74
N PRO A 177 -12.75 -4.91 -3.74
CA PRO A 177 -11.99 -4.04 -4.62
C PRO A 177 -11.14 -3.13 -3.74
N TYR A 178 -9.85 -3.05 -4.02
CA TYR A 178 -8.97 -2.06 -3.42
C TYR A 178 -9.69 -0.71 -3.53
N LYS A 179 -10.25 -0.23 -2.41
CA LYS A 179 -10.75 1.13 -2.32
C LYS A 179 -9.50 1.99 -2.32
N ALA A 180 -9.24 2.65 -3.44
CA ALA A 180 -8.25 3.72 -3.55
C ALA A 180 -8.65 5.01 -2.76
N ALA A 181 -9.39 4.83 -1.66
CA ALA A 181 -9.79 5.76 -0.61
C ALA A 181 -10.41 4.89 0.51
N GLY A 182 -9.56 4.25 1.32
CA GLY A 182 -9.96 3.25 2.30
C GLY A 182 -10.54 3.84 3.59
N GLU A 183 -11.26 3.03 4.37
CA GLU A 183 -11.76 3.40 5.72
C GLU A 183 -10.64 3.94 6.62
N SER A 184 -9.43 3.37 6.51
CA SER A 184 -8.23 3.85 7.20
C SER A 184 -7.85 5.29 6.82
N LEU A 185 -8.00 5.68 5.55
CA LEU A 185 -7.69 7.04 5.12
C LEU A 185 -8.73 8.04 5.67
N GLU A 186 -10.01 7.67 5.62
CA GLU A 186 -11.08 8.51 6.20
C GLU A 186 -10.94 8.63 7.72
N LEU A 187 -10.52 7.56 8.39
CA LEU A 187 -10.22 7.58 9.81
C LEU A 187 -9.05 8.50 10.13
N VAL A 188 -7.96 8.46 9.35
CA VAL A 188 -6.83 9.40 9.50
C VAL A 188 -7.30 10.83 9.28
N LYS A 189 -8.08 11.11 8.22
CA LYS A 189 -8.64 12.46 7.99
C LYS A 189 -9.42 12.96 9.20
N LYS A 190 -10.26 12.11 9.80
CA LYS A 190 -11.03 12.44 11.00
C LYS A 190 -10.12 12.71 12.21
N LEU A 191 -9.07 11.91 12.41
CA LEU A 191 -8.08 12.17 13.46
C LEU A 191 -7.40 13.52 13.28
N LEU A 192 -7.06 13.89 12.04
CA LEU A 192 -6.43 15.16 11.70
C LEU A 192 -7.31 16.39 11.98
N GLU A 193 -8.63 16.25 12.10
CA GLU A 193 -9.52 17.36 12.50
C GLU A 193 -9.22 17.87 13.91
N THR A 194 -8.61 17.04 14.76
CA THR A 194 -8.24 17.40 16.14
C THR A 194 -6.89 18.14 16.24
N PHE A 195 -6.13 18.20 15.15
CA PHE A 195 -4.79 18.78 15.16
C PHE A 195 -4.82 20.31 15.09
N PRO A 196 -3.88 21.01 15.76
CA PRO A 196 -3.80 22.47 15.81
C PRO A 196 -3.16 23.07 14.54
N PHE A 197 -3.71 22.77 13.36
CA PHE A 197 -3.25 23.35 12.10
C PHE A 197 -3.36 24.88 12.11
N ASN A 198 -2.39 25.53 11.46
CA ASN A 198 -2.29 26.99 11.36
C ASN A 198 -2.21 27.74 12.70
N LYS A 199 -1.94 27.03 13.81
CA LYS A 199 -1.63 27.65 15.11
C LYS A 199 -0.13 27.67 15.32
N SER A 200 0.36 28.77 15.90
CA SER A 200 1.74 28.88 16.36
C SER A 200 1.90 28.08 17.65
N ILE A 201 2.85 27.14 17.66
CA ILE A 201 3.11 26.25 18.79
C ILE A 201 4.55 26.45 19.21
N SER A 202 4.76 26.98 20.42
CA SER A 202 6.11 27.14 20.97
C SER A 202 6.65 25.82 21.50
N VAL A 203 7.96 25.70 21.51
CA VAL A 203 8.67 24.54 22.03
C VAL A 203 8.40 24.29 23.52
N ILE A 204 8.18 25.36 24.28
CA ILE A 204 7.87 25.30 25.71
C ILE A 204 6.45 24.78 25.94
N ASP A 205 5.47 25.29 25.18
CA ASP A 205 4.07 24.86 25.31
C ASP A 205 3.93 23.38 24.95
N ALA A 206 4.53 22.97 23.82
CA ALA A 206 4.51 21.58 23.37
C ALA A 206 5.11 20.63 24.41
N VAL A 207 6.24 21.00 25.01
CA VAL A 207 6.88 20.15 26.03
C VAL A 207 6.17 20.15 27.36
N LYS A 208 5.64 21.29 27.82
CA LYS A 208 4.81 21.33 29.03
C LYS A 208 3.58 20.44 28.86
N GLU A 209 2.88 20.55 27.73
CA GLU A 209 1.71 19.72 27.43
C GLU A 209 2.07 18.22 27.41
N MET A 210 3.14 17.82 26.71
CA MET A 210 3.59 16.43 26.70
C MET A 210 3.98 15.92 28.08
N LYS A 211 4.68 16.74 28.88
CA LYS A 211 5.12 16.40 30.24
C LYS A 211 3.93 16.22 31.19
N GLU A 212 2.98 17.15 31.17
CA GLU A 212 1.75 17.10 32.00
C GLU A 212 0.90 15.87 31.67
N ASN A 213 0.95 15.39 30.43
CA ASN A 213 0.27 14.18 29.98
C ASN A 213 1.15 12.92 30.06
N ASN A 214 2.30 12.95 30.73
CA ASN A 214 3.22 11.83 30.93
C ASN A 214 3.70 11.15 29.62
N PHE A 215 3.86 11.91 28.53
CA PHE A 215 4.36 11.37 27.26
C PHE A 215 5.88 11.15 27.31
N LYS A 216 6.34 9.89 27.25
CA LYS A 216 7.72 9.47 27.59
C LYS A 216 8.84 10.27 26.88
N ASP A 217 8.63 10.68 25.63
CA ASP A 217 9.67 11.29 24.79
C ASP A 217 9.67 12.83 24.79
N TRP A 218 8.97 13.45 25.75
CA TRP A 218 8.91 14.91 25.87
C TRP A 218 10.28 15.60 25.98
N LYS A 219 11.31 14.88 26.44
CA LYS A 219 12.68 15.42 26.57
C LYS A 219 13.50 15.37 25.27
N GLN A 220 13.01 14.79 24.18
CA GLN A 220 13.82 14.60 22.98
C GLN A 220 14.09 15.91 22.23
N SER A 221 15.23 16.00 21.54
CA SER A 221 15.65 17.24 20.86
C SER A 221 14.90 17.51 19.55
N GLU A 222 14.41 16.46 18.89
CA GLU A 222 13.51 16.56 17.72
C GLU A 222 12.05 16.66 18.17
N TRP A 223 11.77 17.62 19.05
CA TRP A 223 10.51 17.73 19.78
C TRP A 223 9.27 17.78 18.90
N VAL A 224 9.38 18.29 17.67
CA VAL A 224 8.25 18.40 16.74
C VAL A 224 7.76 17.03 16.28
N GLY A 225 8.67 16.08 16.04
CA GLY A 225 8.29 14.71 15.67
C GLY A 225 7.53 14.04 16.81
N PHE A 226 8.10 14.08 18.02
CA PHE A 226 7.48 13.53 19.21
C PHE A 226 6.17 14.23 19.61
N TYR A 227 6.05 15.53 19.35
CA TYR A 227 4.81 16.25 19.60
C TYR A 227 3.70 15.83 18.62
N VAL A 228 4.03 15.55 17.35
CA VAL A 228 3.09 14.98 16.38
C VAL A 228 2.64 13.57 16.82
N GLU A 229 3.55 12.74 17.30
CA GLU A 229 3.21 11.41 17.86
C GLU A 229 2.27 11.55 19.08
N TYR A 230 2.58 12.47 20.00
CA TYR A 230 1.72 12.79 21.13
C TYR A 230 0.32 13.25 20.69
N LEU A 231 0.23 14.17 19.72
CA LEU A 231 -1.05 14.64 19.20
C LEU A 231 -1.85 13.52 18.54
N MET A 232 -1.20 12.61 17.80
CA MET A 232 -1.86 11.45 17.21
C MET A 232 -2.41 10.52 18.29
N LYS A 233 -1.59 10.18 19.30
CA LYS A 233 -2.02 9.38 20.45
C LYS A 233 -3.21 10.02 21.18
N LYS A 234 -3.15 11.33 21.41
CA LYS A 234 -4.23 12.11 22.03
C LYS A 234 -5.51 12.03 21.18
N ALA A 235 -5.40 12.20 19.86
CA ALA A 235 -6.52 12.13 18.92
C ALA A 235 -7.19 10.74 18.92
N LEU A 236 -6.40 9.66 18.88
CA LEU A 236 -6.88 8.28 18.95
C LEU A 236 -7.71 8.06 20.22
N LYS A 237 -7.20 8.51 21.37
CA LYS A 237 -7.89 8.41 22.65
C LYS A 237 -9.17 9.26 22.69
N THR A 238 -9.10 10.52 22.26
CA THR A 238 -10.24 11.46 22.28
C THR A 238 -11.40 10.99 21.40
N LEU A 239 -11.10 10.43 20.22
CA LEU A 239 -12.11 9.92 19.29
C LEU A 239 -12.46 8.44 19.52
N ASN A 240 -11.91 7.82 20.58
CA ASN A 240 -12.10 6.41 20.94
C ASN A 240 -11.85 5.45 19.76
N VAL A 241 -10.77 5.70 19.02
CA VAL A 241 -10.38 4.90 17.86
C VAL A 241 -9.54 3.72 18.32
N THR A 242 -10.06 2.50 18.13
CA THR A 242 -9.38 1.25 18.53
C THR A 242 -8.79 0.48 17.34
N SER A 243 -9.16 0.81 16.11
CA SER A 243 -8.68 0.15 14.89
C SER A 243 -7.29 0.64 14.43
N ILE A 244 -6.72 1.64 15.10
CA ILE A 244 -5.35 2.10 14.91
C ILE A 244 -4.66 2.04 16.26
N ILE A 245 -3.61 1.23 16.35
CA ILE A 245 -2.80 1.06 17.55
C ILE A 245 -1.60 2.00 17.47
N TYR A 246 -1.40 2.79 18.52
CA TYR A 246 -0.14 3.52 18.72
C TYR A 246 0.89 2.60 19.37
N LEU A 247 1.94 2.26 18.63
CA LEU A 247 2.95 1.26 19.01
C LEU A 247 3.97 1.80 20.03
N GLY A 248 3.97 3.10 20.27
CA GLY A 248 4.77 3.72 21.33
C GLY A 248 4.30 3.33 22.74
N ASP A 249 3.06 2.86 22.88
CA ASP A 249 2.54 2.28 24.11
C ASP A 249 2.88 0.78 24.16
N GLU A 250 3.34 0.31 25.32
CA GLU A 250 3.47 -1.12 25.67
C GLU A 250 4.57 -1.99 25.05
N ASN A 251 5.73 -1.48 24.58
CA ASN A 251 6.81 -2.37 24.09
C ASN A 251 6.35 -3.42 23.05
N ILE A 252 5.18 -3.24 22.41
CA ILE A 252 4.52 -4.26 21.56
C ILE A 252 5.42 -4.63 20.36
N ASN A 253 6.35 -3.74 20.00
CA ASN A 253 7.35 -3.94 18.95
C ASN A 253 8.70 -4.57 19.40
N LYS A 254 8.87 -4.98 20.67
CA LYS A 254 10.12 -5.62 21.14
C LYS A 254 10.17 -7.14 20.88
N ASN A 255 9.60 -7.60 19.78
CA ASN A 255 9.83 -8.97 19.29
C ASN A 255 11.11 -8.98 18.43
N SER A 256 11.75 -10.13 18.29
CA SER A 256 13.08 -10.32 17.67
C SER A 256 13.25 -9.78 16.22
N GLU A 257 12.19 -9.31 15.58
CA GLU A 257 12.17 -8.69 14.23
C GLU A 257 12.22 -7.14 14.24
N ASN A 258 12.05 -6.48 15.39
CA ASN A 258 12.29 -5.05 15.66
C ASN A 258 11.86 -4.08 14.52
N LEU A 259 10.57 -4.07 14.19
CA LEU A 259 9.97 -3.11 13.26
C LEU A 259 9.58 -1.84 14.03
N ASP A 260 10.46 -0.84 14.00
CA ASP A 260 10.30 0.44 14.72
C ASP A 260 9.44 1.41 13.90
N PHE A 261 8.11 1.39 14.11
CA PHE A 261 7.12 2.29 13.52
C PHE A 261 6.15 2.79 14.61
N ASP A 262 5.41 3.86 14.31
CA ASP A 262 4.56 4.53 15.31
C ASP A 262 3.14 3.97 15.40
N LEU A 263 2.59 3.50 14.27
CA LEU A 263 1.19 3.08 14.16
C LEU A 263 1.04 1.71 13.50
N PHE A 264 0.01 0.98 13.90
CA PHE A 264 -0.49 -0.20 13.20
C PHE A 264 -1.99 -0.11 12.95
N PHE A 265 -2.40 -0.29 11.69
CA PHE A 265 -3.80 -0.29 11.29
C PHE A 265 -4.33 -1.73 11.38
N GLU A 266 -5.15 -2.02 12.40
CA GLU A 266 -5.61 -3.36 12.72
C GLU A 266 -6.52 -3.95 11.64
N ASN A 267 -7.44 -3.15 11.09
CA ASN A 267 -8.41 -3.63 10.11
C ASN A 267 -7.76 -3.98 8.77
N ASP A 268 -6.83 -3.13 8.32
CA ASP A 268 -6.16 -3.27 7.02
C ASP A 268 -4.81 -4.00 7.13
N LYS A 269 -4.37 -4.33 8.35
CA LYS A 269 -3.12 -5.02 8.70
C LYS A 269 -1.89 -4.43 8.02
N PHE A 270 -1.51 -3.21 8.37
CA PHE A 270 -0.26 -2.61 7.90
C PHE A 270 0.30 -1.56 8.87
N PHE A 271 1.60 -1.27 8.76
CA PHE A 271 2.26 -0.25 9.60
C PHE A 271 2.16 1.15 9.00
N ALA A 272 2.22 2.16 9.86
CA ALA A 272 2.50 3.51 9.45
C ALA A 272 3.45 4.21 10.41
N ASP A 273 4.09 5.25 9.91
CA ASP A 273 5.04 6.04 10.65
C ASP A 273 4.76 7.54 10.47
N LEU A 274 4.92 8.29 11.55
CA LEU A 274 4.66 9.72 11.64
C LEU A 274 5.98 10.47 11.45
N LYS A 275 5.97 11.45 10.56
CA LYS A 275 7.14 12.32 10.33
C LYS A 275 6.76 13.78 10.45
N ALA A 276 7.62 14.56 11.08
CA ALA A 276 7.61 16.01 10.99
C ALA A 276 8.68 16.47 10.00
N SER A 277 8.30 17.34 9.06
CA SER A 277 9.20 17.84 8.02
C SER A 277 9.00 19.32 7.79
N ASP A 278 10.09 20.05 7.56
CA ASP A 278 10.01 21.44 7.14
C ASP A 278 9.32 21.53 5.77
N ILE A 279 8.39 22.48 5.60
CA ILE A 279 7.62 22.63 4.37
C ILE A 279 8.51 22.96 3.15
N GLY A 280 9.63 23.65 3.36
CA GLY A 280 10.59 23.98 2.30
C GLY A 280 11.49 22.79 1.89
N ALA A 281 11.59 21.76 2.72
CA ALA A 281 12.35 20.56 2.38
C ALA A 281 11.61 19.77 1.29
N LYS A 282 12.31 19.26 0.27
CA LYS A 282 11.68 18.37 -0.75
C LYS A 282 11.60 16.91 -0.31
N LYS A 283 12.40 16.54 0.69
CA LYS A 283 12.56 15.17 1.14
C LYS A 283 12.45 15.07 2.66
N SER A 284 12.01 13.92 3.14
CA SER A 284 11.93 13.58 4.57
C SER A 284 12.70 12.29 4.83
N ILE A 285 13.41 12.22 5.96
CA ILE A 285 14.13 11.00 6.35
C ILE A 285 13.09 10.04 6.98
N GLY A 286 12.97 8.85 6.39
CA GLY A 286 12.12 7.76 6.86
C GLY A 286 12.84 6.82 7.83
N ASN A 287 12.33 5.59 7.91
CA ASN A 287 12.82 4.58 8.86
C ASN A 287 13.98 3.79 8.27
N ASP A 288 14.52 2.87 9.09
CA ASP A 288 15.52 1.91 8.64
C ASP A 288 15.04 1.15 7.39
N LEU A 289 15.90 1.08 6.38
CA LEU A 289 15.51 0.53 5.09
C LEU A 289 15.12 -0.96 5.19
N HIS A 290 15.81 -1.72 6.04
CA HIS A 290 15.49 -3.13 6.23
C HIS A 290 14.14 -3.29 6.92
N SER A 291 13.87 -2.53 7.99
CA SER A 291 12.56 -2.53 8.65
C SER A 291 11.42 -2.19 7.69
N VAL A 292 11.61 -1.19 6.82
CA VAL A 292 10.61 -0.83 5.80
C VAL A 292 10.36 -1.96 4.81
N ARG A 293 11.42 -2.60 4.30
CA ARG A 293 11.29 -3.75 3.39
C ARG A 293 10.56 -4.91 4.07
N SER A 294 10.91 -5.23 5.31
CA SER A 294 10.27 -6.29 6.09
C SER A 294 8.79 -6.00 6.33
N ALA A 295 8.42 -4.75 6.63
CA ALA A 295 7.03 -4.33 6.76
C ALA A 295 6.24 -4.50 5.45
N ILE A 296 6.79 -4.02 4.33
CA ILE A 296 6.17 -4.14 3.02
C ILE A 296 6.03 -5.60 2.61
N GLN A 297 7.04 -6.44 2.84
CA GLN A 297 6.97 -7.87 2.52
C GLN A 297 5.92 -8.59 3.36
N LYS A 298 5.76 -8.21 4.63
CA LYS A 298 4.83 -8.85 5.57
C LYS A 298 3.38 -8.40 5.37
N TYR A 299 3.18 -7.12 5.08
CA TYR A 299 1.86 -6.48 5.09
C TYR A 299 1.49 -5.80 3.76
N ASN A 300 2.25 -6.08 2.70
CA ASN A 300 2.14 -5.54 1.33
C ASN A 300 2.37 -4.02 1.20
N LYS A 301 2.22 -3.25 2.28
CA LYS A 301 2.34 -1.79 2.27
C LYS A 301 2.79 -1.21 3.60
N ILE A 302 3.23 0.04 3.55
CA ILE A 302 3.47 0.91 4.70
C ILE A 302 3.10 2.35 4.35
N TRP A 303 2.58 3.09 5.33
CA TRP A 303 2.32 4.53 5.19
C TRP A 303 3.35 5.39 5.92
N TYR A 304 3.65 6.53 5.33
CA TYR A 304 4.25 7.66 6.04
C TYR A 304 3.24 8.80 6.06
N ILE A 305 2.90 9.25 7.26
CA ILE A 305 2.05 10.42 7.49
C ILE A 305 2.97 11.58 7.86
N ILE A 306 3.23 12.44 6.89
CA ILE A 306 4.22 13.51 6.97
C ILE A 306 3.51 14.82 7.25
N PHE A 307 3.75 15.37 8.44
CA PHE A 307 3.28 16.68 8.86
C PHE A 307 4.29 17.74 8.44
N GLU A 308 3.86 18.63 7.55
CA GLU A 308 4.67 19.74 7.12
C GLU A 308 4.46 20.95 8.00
N HIS A 309 5.55 21.63 8.32
CA HIS A 309 5.51 22.79 9.20
C HIS A 309 6.42 23.91 8.73
N ASP A 310 6.00 25.14 9.02
CA ASP A 310 6.91 26.29 9.08
C ASP A 310 7.68 26.24 10.40
N THR A 311 8.93 26.70 10.38
CA THR A 311 9.78 26.76 11.56
C THR A 311 10.38 28.14 11.74
N VAL A 312 10.28 28.66 12.96
CA VAL A 312 11.14 29.74 13.44
C VAL A 312 12.15 29.11 14.39
N LYS A 313 13.44 29.27 14.11
CA LYS A 313 14.52 28.79 14.98
C LYS A 313 14.78 29.79 16.08
N ASP A 314 15.28 29.30 17.21
CA ASP A 314 15.62 30.14 18.36
C ASP A 314 16.72 31.16 18.01
N SER A 315 17.65 30.79 17.11
CA SER A 315 18.65 31.73 16.59
C SER A 315 18.11 32.84 15.69
N GLN A 316 16.83 32.80 15.32
CA GLN A 316 16.18 33.80 14.44
C GLN A 316 15.33 34.80 15.23
N VAL A 317 15.14 34.59 16.53
CA VAL A 317 14.39 35.51 17.39
C VAL A 317 15.34 36.43 18.17
N PRO A 318 14.88 37.60 18.63
CA PRO A 318 15.65 38.44 19.54
C PRO A 318 16.06 37.66 20.80
N LYS A 319 17.20 38.02 21.39
CA LYS A 319 17.71 37.35 22.60
C LYS A 319 16.73 37.42 23.78
N SER A 320 15.92 38.47 23.86
CA SER A 320 14.85 38.62 24.86
C SER A 320 13.77 37.53 24.78
N ASP A 321 13.58 36.96 23.59
CA ASP A 321 12.49 36.03 23.27
C ASP A 321 13.01 34.60 23.09
N SER A 322 14.30 34.38 23.29
CA SER A 322 14.95 33.08 23.20
C SER A 322 14.45 32.15 24.30
N LEU A 323 14.15 30.91 23.93
CA LEU A 323 13.62 29.88 24.83
C LEU A 323 14.65 28.81 25.16
N ILE A 324 15.90 28.94 24.70
CA ILE A 324 16.92 27.90 24.85
C ILE A 324 17.26 27.60 26.32
N GLU A 325 17.30 28.61 27.17
CA GLU A 325 17.60 28.44 28.59
C GLU A 325 16.43 27.76 29.32
N GLU A 326 15.19 28.19 29.06
CA GLU A 326 14.00 27.56 29.65
C GLU A 326 13.88 26.10 29.19
N TRP A 327 14.10 25.84 27.91
CA TRP A 327 14.12 24.50 27.33
C TRP A 327 15.14 23.59 28.02
N ASN A 328 16.38 24.06 28.17
CA ASN A 328 17.44 23.28 28.80
C ASN A 328 17.21 23.09 30.30
N LYS A 329 16.61 24.08 31.00
CA LYS A 329 16.15 23.93 32.40
C LYS A 329 15.09 22.84 32.52
N LEU A 330 14.08 22.82 31.65
CA LEU A 330 13.05 21.77 31.64
C LEU A 330 13.63 20.37 31.42
N LYS A 331 14.71 20.26 30.64
CA LYS A 331 15.42 19.01 30.37
C LYS A 331 16.48 18.63 31.40
N ASN A 332 16.69 19.43 32.46
CA ASN A 332 17.77 19.29 33.43
C ASN A 332 19.17 19.24 32.78
N ASN A 333 19.38 20.03 31.71
CA ASN A 333 20.66 20.12 31.03
C ASN A 333 21.51 21.25 31.65
N SER A 334 22.73 20.93 32.07
CA SER A 334 23.66 21.90 32.67
C SER A 334 24.17 22.94 31.67
N LYS A 335 24.17 22.66 30.36
CA LYS A 335 24.61 23.58 29.31
C LYS A 335 23.41 24.35 28.73
N LEU A 336 23.03 25.44 29.39
CA LEU A 336 21.80 26.21 29.08
C LEU A 336 21.74 26.83 27.68
N ASN A 337 22.89 27.13 27.06
CA ASN A 337 22.97 27.69 25.71
C ASN A 337 23.25 26.65 24.61
N SER A 338 23.28 25.37 24.96
CA SER A 338 23.50 24.30 23.98
C SER A 338 22.28 24.17 23.05
N TYR A 339 22.52 23.84 21.78
CA TYR A 339 21.49 23.60 20.75
C TYR A 339 20.78 24.85 20.19
N TYR A 340 21.13 26.08 20.58
CA TYR A 340 20.43 27.31 20.17
C TYR A 340 20.25 27.46 18.63
N LYS A 341 21.26 27.10 17.82
CA LYS A 341 21.18 27.16 16.34
C LYS A 341 20.18 26.17 15.72
N LYS A 342 19.87 25.10 16.44
CA LYS A 342 19.07 23.96 15.96
C LYS A 342 17.68 23.90 16.61
N LEU A 343 17.51 24.55 17.77
CA LEU A 343 16.23 24.58 18.46
C LEU A 343 15.20 25.26 17.55
N LYS A 344 14.15 24.51 17.23
CA LYS A 344 12.94 25.06 16.65
C LYS A 344 12.21 25.76 17.80
N HIS A 345 12.18 27.10 17.79
CA HIS A 345 11.56 27.93 18.83
C HIS A 345 10.05 27.77 18.82
N LYS A 346 9.48 27.84 17.62
CA LYS A 346 8.07 27.58 17.36
C LYS A 346 7.88 27.00 15.98
N ILE A 347 6.80 26.25 15.81
CA ILE A 347 6.37 25.74 14.52
C ILE A 347 4.91 26.10 14.26
N MET A 348 4.52 26.01 12.99
CA MET A 348 3.12 26.05 12.57
C MET A 348 2.88 24.86 11.64
N LEU A 349 2.04 23.92 12.05
CA LEU A 349 1.62 22.82 11.19
C LEU A 349 0.77 23.38 10.05
N LYS A 350 1.14 23.07 8.82
CA LYS A 350 0.50 23.58 7.60
C LYS A 350 -0.25 22.46 6.88
N ASN A 351 0.50 21.48 6.40
CA ASN A 351 -0.02 20.44 5.52
C ASN A 351 0.20 19.06 6.13
N VAL A 352 -0.51 18.08 5.58
CA VAL A 352 -0.20 16.66 5.81
C VAL A 352 -0.16 15.93 4.50
N ILE A 353 0.88 15.13 4.30
CA ILE A 353 1.06 14.29 3.12
C ILE A 353 1.05 12.84 3.58
N ILE A 354 0.27 12.00 2.91
CA ILE A 354 0.32 10.54 3.11
C ILE A 354 0.99 9.91 1.90
N ILE A 355 2.09 9.20 2.18
CA ILE A 355 2.89 8.45 1.21
C ILE A 355 2.65 6.96 1.47
N GLU A 356 2.34 6.19 0.42
CA GLU A 356 2.19 4.74 0.47
C GLU A 356 3.30 4.08 -0.34
N TYR A 357 4.14 3.30 0.35
CA TYR A 357 5.02 2.34 -0.28
C TYR A 357 4.38 0.96 -0.25
N ARG A 358 4.51 0.24 -1.36
CA ARG A 358 4.03 -1.13 -1.57
C ARG A 358 5.10 -1.93 -2.28
N ASP A 359 5.00 -3.25 -2.25
CA ASP A 359 5.97 -4.11 -2.96
C ASP A 359 6.07 -3.74 -4.46
N ASP A 360 4.95 -3.33 -5.08
CA ASP A 360 4.88 -2.99 -6.50
C ASP A 360 5.43 -1.61 -6.87
N ASN A 361 5.66 -0.71 -5.91
CA ASN A 361 6.17 0.63 -6.17
C ASN A 361 7.47 0.95 -5.41
N PHE A 362 7.89 0.10 -4.47
CA PHE A 362 8.99 0.45 -3.57
C PHE A 362 10.33 0.58 -4.29
N ASP A 363 10.72 -0.42 -5.07
CA ASP A 363 12.04 -0.44 -5.71
C ASP A 363 12.22 0.66 -6.76
N ASP A 364 11.13 1.09 -7.42
CA ASP A 364 11.17 2.18 -8.41
C ASP A 364 11.20 3.58 -7.78
N ASN A 365 10.89 3.68 -6.48
CA ASN A 365 10.73 4.96 -5.78
C ASN A 365 11.62 5.06 -4.53
N ILE A 366 12.50 4.09 -4.32
CA ILE A 366 13.44 4.07 -3.20
C ILE A 366 14.56 5.08 -3.43
N GLU A 367 14.78 5.94 -2.44
CA GLU A 367 16.02 6.69 -2.28
C GLU A 367 16.61 6.38 -0.91
N THR A 368 17.93 6.33 -0.81
CA THR A 368 18.61 5.95 0.44
C THR A 368 19.33 7.13 1.09
N PHE A 369 19.33 7.17 2.41
CA PHE A 369 20.08 8.12 3.22
C PHE A 369 21.14 7.42 4.08
N ASN A 370 22.41 7.74 3.83
CA ASN A 370 23.54 7.21 4.59
C ASN A 370 23.85 8.14 5.77
N GLN A 371 23.56 7.67 6.99
CA GLN A 371 23.64 8.46 8.23
C GLN A 371 25.07 8.65 8.77
N GLY A 372 26.11 8.26 8.03
CA GLY A 372 27.50 8.30 8.49
C GLY A 372 27.82 7.15 9.45
N LYS A 373 28.62 7.45 10.49
CA LYS A 373 29.14 6.47 11.46
C LYS A 373 28.54 6.68 12.86
N GLN A 374 28.47 5.60 13.63
CA GLN A 374 28.18 5.60 15.06
C GLN A 374 29.39 6.14 15.84
N PRO A 375 29.23 6.49 17.14
CA PRO A 375 30.34 6.90 18.00
C PRO A 375 31.46 5.85 18.10
N ASP A 376 31.14 4.57 17.94
CA ASP A 376 32.09 3.44 17.91
C ASP A 376 32.80 3.24 16.55
N GLY A 377 32.49 4.08 15.55
CA GLY A 377 33.07 4.01 14.21
C GLY A 377 32.36 3.08 13.23
N SER A 378 31.38 2.28 13.67
CA SER A 378 30.58 1.42 12.80
C SER A 378 29.63 2.23 11.89
N SER A 379 29.30 1.72 10.72
CA SER A 379 28.35 2.41 9.82
C SER A 379 26.95 2.39 10.41
N ARG A 380 26.28 3.56 10.45
CA ARG A 380 24.86 3.62 10.80
C ARG A 380 24.03 2.96 9.71
N LYS A 381 22.96 2.27 10.11
CA LYS A 381 22.04 1.63 9.16
C LYS A 381 21.46 2.67 8.19
N THR A 382 21.33 2.26 6.94
CA THR A 382 20.76 3.08 5.85
C THR A 382 19.28 3.32 6.10
N LYS A 383 18.84 4.57 5.94
CA LYS A 383 17.43 4.95 6.05
C LYS A 383 16.81 5.18 4.68
N LEU A 384 15.49 5.05 4.61
CA LEU A 384 14.71 5.52 3.47
C LEU A 384 14.75 7.06 3.41
N MET A 385 14.96 7.62 2.24
CA MET A 385 14.76 9.04 1.95
C MET A 385 13.48 9.17 1.14
N ILE A 386 12.50 9.88 1.66
CA ILE A 386 11.16 9.98 1.08
C ILE A 386 11.08 11.29 0.30
N ASN A 387 10.82 11.21 -1.00
CA ASN A 387 10.53 12.38 -1.82
C ASN A 387 9.06 12.80 -1.65
N LYS A 388 8.82 13.91 -0.96
CA LYS A 388 7.46 14.38 -0.62
C LYS A 388 6.63 14.76 -1.85
N ASN A 389 7.28 15.06 -2.97
CA ASN A 389 6.62 15.47 -4.23
C ASN A 389 6.40 14.32 -5.20
N ASN A 390 6.79 13.09 -4.84
CA ASN A 390 6.65 11.95 -5.72
C ASN A 390 5.19 11.50 -5.82
N LYS A 391 4.55 11.84 -6.94
CA LYS A 391 3.14 11.53 -7.24
C LYS A 391 2.85 10.04 -7.38
N ASN A 392 3.86 9.18 -7.56
CA ASN A 392 3.67 7.73 -7.69
C ASN A 392 3.40 7.04 -6.35
N ILE A 393 3.82 7.68 -5.25
CA ILE A 393 3.71 7.16 -3.89
C ILE A 393 2.84 8.05 -3.00
N LYS A 394 2.62 9.32 -3.37
CA LYS A 394 1.67 10.21 -2.68
C LYS A 394 0.23 9.77 -2.96
N ILE A 395 -0.49 9.39 -1.91
CA ILE A 395 -1.89 8.94 -1.99
C ILE A 395 -2.89 9.98 -1.50
N TRP A 396 -2.46 10.92 -0.65
CA TRP A 396 -3.31 12.00 -0.16
C TRP A 396 -2.49 13.18 0.34
N GLU A 397 -3.09 14.37 0.30
CA GLU A 397 -2.53 15.63 0.77
C GLU A 397 -3.65 16.51 1.33
N LYS A 398 -3.41 17.08 2.52
CA LYS A 398 -4.20 18.15 3.11
C LYS A 398 -3.48 19.46 2.85
N GLU A 399 -4.16 20.32 2.12
CA GLU A 399 -3.82 21.74 1.97
C GLU A 399 -4.39 22.57 3.13
#